data_AF-A0A922S8P5-F1
#
_entry.id   AF-A0A922S8P5-F1
#
_cell.length_a   1.000
_cell.length_b   1.000
_cell.length_c   1.000
_cell.angle_alpha   90.00
_cell.angle_beta   90.00
_cell.angle_gamma   90.00
#
_symmetry.space_group_name_H-M   'P 1'
#
loop_
_entity.id
_entity.type
_entity.pdbx_description
1 polymer ?
#
loop_
_entity_poly.entity_id
_entity_poly.type
_entity_poly.pdbx_seq_one_letter_code
_entity_poly.pdbx_strand_id
1 'polypeptide(L)'
;MEKKRDSFFMKMKRDQGQTVQKNQKEIKENTNKRQEEFDKNRKGLEVKSEKKPFDKKAYRLKKYSKKYKLEQWEEQRKKRLLREYRKDVKNDPTVGSYKAKTFDEDVTDGLQTAGKYVRHPDLLEKENVEETKQASTVTKVKKDPFHKAKEQFNKVKQEKQKKQQERERIKNEKMQKLEEYKKKKNDRFKKLSKKTKKGQPVMTGRLELLLEKIQNSK
;
A
#
# COMPACT_ATOMS: atom_id res chain seq x y z
N MET A 1 -38.17 2.31 5.54
CA MET A 1 -36.78 1.79 5.72
C MET A 1 -36.51 0.76 4.64
N GLU A 2 -35.94 1.20 3.52
CA GLU A 2 -35.69 0.37 2.35
C GLU A 2 -34.52 -0.59 2.59
N LYS A 3 -34.75 -1.88 2.39
CA LYS A 3 -33.71 -2.91 2.45
C LYS A 3 -32.96 -2.91 1.12
N LYS A 4 -31.70 -2.46 1.13
CA LYS A 4 -30.77 -2.60 0.01
C LYS A 4 -30.66 -4.07 -0.37
N ARG A 5 -31.19 -4.44 -1.54
CA ARG A 5 -31.01 -5.76 -2.15
C ARG A 5 -29.59 -5.82 -2.68
N ASP A 6 -28.81 -6.76 -2.15
CA ASP A 6 -27.41 -6.99 -2.50
C ASP A 6 -27.33 -7.55 -3.93
N SER A 7 -26.87 -6.74 -4.88
CA SER A 7 -26.83 -7.04 -6.31
C SER A 7 -25.72 -8.01 -6.71
N PHE A 8 -24.95 -8.51 -5.75
CA PHE A 8 -23.79 -9.38 -6.00
C PHE A 8 -24.15 -10.79 -6.50
N PHE A 9 -25.40 -11.25 -6.29
CA PHE A 9 -25.87 -12.58 -6.69
C PHE A 9 -27.04 -12.57 -7.68
N MET A 10 -27.16 -11.53 -8.52
CA MET A 10 -28.04 -11.62 -9.70
C MET A 10 -27.36 -12.47 -10.79
N LYS A 11 -27.56 -13.78 -10.65
CA LYS A 11 -27.28 -14.81 -11.64
C LYS A 11 -28.10 -14.49 -12.89
N MET A 12 -27.49 -13.83 -13.87
CA MET A 12 -28.02 -13.73 -15.23
C MET A 12 -28.43 -15.13 -15.70
N LYS A 13 -29.72 -15.34 -15.96
CA LYS A 13 -30.21 -16.48 -16.73
C LYS A 13 -29.54 -16.37 -18.10
N ARG A 14 -28.58 -17.25 -18.37
CA ARG A 14 -27.99 -17.39 -19.70
C ARG A 14 -28.94 -18.25 -20.50
N ASP A 15 -29.67 -17.62 -21.40
CA ASP A 15 -30.38 -18.31 -22.45
C ASP A 15 -29.38 -19.02 -23.37
N GLN A 16 -29.69 -20.28 -23.62
CA GLN A 16 -29.33 -21.13 -24.76
C GLN A 16 -27.83 -21.29 -25.08
N GLY A 17 -27.34 -22.51 -24.81
CA GLY A 17 -25.97 -22.94 -25.07
C GLY A 17 -25.64 -22.98 -26.55
N GLN A 18 -24.56 -22.29 -26.95
CA GLN A 18 -23.62 -22.72 -27.99
C GLN A 18 -22.38 -21.81 -28.16
N THR A 19 -22.29 -20.65 -27.50
CA THR A 19 -21.26 -19.62 -27.84
C THR A 19 -20.03 -19.53 -26.92
N VAL A 20 -19.99 -20.22 -25.78
CA VAL A 20 -18.87 -20.04 -24.80
C VAL A 20 -17.62 -20.86 -25.15
N GLN A 21 -17.75 -21.98 -25.87
CA GLN A 21 -16.61 -22.86 -26.17
C GLN A 21 -15.71 -22.32 -27.29
N LYS A 22 -16.27 -21.62 -28.30
CA LYS A 22 -15.49 -20.99 -29.38
C LYS A 22 -14.59 -19.88 -28.85
N ASN A 23 -15.12 -19.02 -27.98
CA ASN A 23 -14.34 -17.92 -27.38
C ASN A 23 -13.17 -18.42 -26.52
N GLN A 24 -13.31 -19.55 -25.80
CA GLN A 24 -12.19 -20.11 -25.03
C GLN A 24 -11.10 -20.72 -25.90
N LYS A 25 -11.45 -21.32 -27.05
CA LYS A 25 -10.46 -21.84 -28.01
C LYS A 25 -9.70 -20.72 -28.69
N GLU A 26 -10.39 -19.68 -29.15
CA GLU A 26 -9.76 -18.50 -29.75
C GLU A 26 -8.87 -17.74 -28.76
N ILE A 27 -9.28 -17.60 -27.50
CA ILE A 27 -8.45 -17.00 -26.45
C ILE A 27 -7.19 -17.85 -26.22
N LYS A 28 -7.31 -19.19 -26.17
CA LYS A 28 -6.16 -20.10 -26.02
C LYS A 28 -5.21 -20.03 -27.22
N GLU A 29 -5.74 -20.00 -28.43
CA GLU A 29 -4.95 -19.87 -29.66
C GLU A 29 -4.22 -18.54 -29.72
N ASN A 30 -4.88 -17.43 -29.36
CA ASN A 30 -4.24 -16.12 -29.30
C ASN A 30 -3.17 -16.03 -28.19
N THR A 31 -3.38 -16.69 -27.05
CA THR A 31 -2.32 -16.78 -26.02
C THR A 31 -1.13 -17.60 -26.49
N ASN A 32 -1.35 -18.68 -27.24
CA ASN A 32 -0.27 -19.52 -27.78
C ASN A 32 0.51 -18.77 -28.86
N LYS A 33 -0.16 -18.10 -29.80
CA LYS A 33 0.50 -17.28 -30.84
C LYS A 33 1.38 -16.19 -30.23
N ARG A 34 0.88 -15.50 -29.19
CA ARG A 34 1.66 -14.49 -28.46
C ARG A 34 2.86 -15.08 -27.72
N GLN A 35 2.73 -16.30 -27.18
CA GLN A 35 3.82 -17.01 -26.53
C GLN A 35 4.89 -17.43 -27.55
N GLU A 36 4.49 -17.97 -28.70
CA GLU A 36 5.40 -18.33 -29.80
C GLU A 36 6.15 -17.12 -30.36
N GLU A 37 5.48 -15.97 -30.50
CA GLU A 37 6.09 -14.72 -30.96
C GLU A 37 7.08 -14.14 -29.92
N PHE A 38 6.77 -14.30 -28.63
CA PHE A 38 7.69 -13.95 -27.55
C PHE A 38 8.93 -14.86 -27.53
N ASP A 39 8.75 -16.16 -27.75
CA ASP A 39 9.83 -17.14 -27.79
C ASP A 39 10.74 -16.96 -29.02
N LYS A 40 10.18 -16.59 -30.19
CA LYS A 40 10.94 -16.24 -31.40
C LYS A 40 11.83 -15.00 -31.23
N ASN A 41 11.39 -14.03 -30.43
CA ASN A 41 12.13 -12.79 -30.18
C ASN A 41 13.23 -12.93 -29.11
N ARG A 42 13.33 -14.07 -28.43
CA ARG A 42 14.37 -14.37 -27.44
C ARG A 42 15.61 -14.99 -28.11
N LYS A 43 16.32 -14.21 -28.93
CA LYS A 43 17.64 -14.62 -29.48
C LYS A 43 18.61 -14.94 -28.34
N GLY A 44 19.10 -16.19 -28.29
CA GLY A 44 20.16 -16.63 -27.37
C GLY A 44 19.79 -17.76 -26.40
N LEU A 45 18.58 -18.33 -26.46
CA LEU A 45 18.23 -19.54 -25.71
C LEU A 45 18.17 -20.75 -26.65
N GLU A 46 19.30 -21.42 -26.87
CA GLU A 46 19.28 -22.76 -27.46
C GLU A 46 18.38 -23.65 -26.62
N VAL A 47 17.25 -24.06 -27.19
CA VAL A 47 16.28 -24.94 -26.56
C VAL A 47 16.87 -26.34 -26.54
N LYS A 48 17.74 -26.62 -25.56
CA LYS A 48 18.01 -28.00 -25.15
C LYS A 48 16.68 -28.57 -24.65
N SER A 49 16.06 -29.41 -25.47
CA SER A 49 14.76 -30.06 -25.27
C SER A 49 14.73 -31.05 -24.11
N GLU A 50 15.87 -31.28 -23.47
CA GLU A 50 15.97 -32.02 -22.23
C GLU A 50 15.46 -31.16 -21.07
N LYS A 51 14.21 -31.42 -20.68
CA LYS A 51 13.66 -30.92 -19.42
C LYS A 51 14.62 -31.33 -18.31
N LYS A 52 15.33 -30.35 -17.73
CA LYS A 52 16.19 -30.58 -16.56
C LYS A 52 15.41 -31.40 -15.54
N PRO A 53 15.98 -32.50 -15.01
CA PRO A 53 15.27 -33.34 -14.06
C PRO A 53 14.79 -32.49 -12.88
N PHE A 54 13.51 -32.66 -12.51
CA PHE A 54 12.89 -31.85 -11.48
C PHE A 54 13.49 -32.17 -10.12
N ASP A 55 14.20 -31.21 -9.54
CA ASP A 55 14.72 -31.35 -8.19
C ASP A 55 13.59 -31.23 -7.15
N LYS A 56 13.08 -32.39 -6.75
CA LYS A 56 12.04 -32.54 -5.71
C LYS A 56 12.51 -32.00 -4.35
N LYS A 57 13.81 -31.97 -4.06
CA LYS A 57 14.36 -31.48 -2.78
C LYS A 57 14.36 -29.95 -2.76
N ALA A 58 14.86 -29.32 -3.82
CA ALA A 58 14.78 -27.87 -3.98
C ALA A 58 13.32 -27.37 -4.00
N TYR A 59 12.42 -28.10 -4.67
CA TYR A 59 10.99 -27.78 -4.63
C TYR A 59 10.40 -27.84 -3.22
N ARG A 60 10.68 -28.90 -2.45
CA ARG A 60 10.20 -29.02 -1.07
C ARG A 60 10.73 -27.91 -0.18
N LEU A 61 12.01 -27.56 -0.31
CA LEU A 61 12.61 -26.41 0.39
C LEU A 61 11.89 -25.12 0.01
N LYS A 62 11.72 -24.83 -1.29
CA LYS A 62 11.01 -23.65 -1.78
C LYS A 62 9.53 -23.60 -1.32
N LYS A 63 8.85 -24.73 -1.25
CA LYS A 63 7.41 -24.80 -0.92
C LYS A 63 7.11 -24.79 0.57
N TYR A 64 7.96 -25.42 1.39
CA TYR A 64 7.67 -25.64 2.81
C TYR A 64 8.66 -24.93 3.77
N SER A 65 9.85 -24.52 3.31
CA SER A 65 10.77 -23.78 4.16
C SER A 65 10.18 -22.43 4.55
N LYS A 66 10.03 -22.20 5.85
CA LYS A 66 9.58 -20.91 6.40
C LYS A 66 10.55 -19.79 6.03
N LYS A 67 11.86 -20.05 6.04
CA LYS A 67 12.90 -19.09 5.64
C LYS A 67 12.68 -18.62 4.20
N TYR A 68 12.48 -19.57 3.28
CA TYR A 68 12.25 -19.25 1.88
C TYR A 68 10.96 -18.43 1.66
N LYS A 69 9.89 -18.74 2.39
CA LYS A 69 8.64 -17.95 2.32
C LYS A 69 8.81 -16.53 2.84
N LEU A 70 9.57 -16.35 3.92
CA LEU A 70 9.88 -15.03 4.46
C LEU A 70 10.73 -14.21 3.47
N GLU A 71 11.76 -14.83 2.90
CA GLU A 71 12.62 -14.20 1.90
C GLU A 71 11.83 -13.79 0.64
N GLN A 72 10.96 -14.67 0.12
CA GLN A 72 10.05 -14.32 -0.98
C GLN A 72 9.11 -13.15 -0.64
N TRP A 73 8.60 -13.09 0.59
CA TRP A 73 7.76 -11.99 1.03
C TRP A 73 8.54 -10.67 1.14
N GLU A 74 9.76 -10.72 1.66
CA GLU A 74 10.65 -9.56 1.72
C GLU A 74 11.05 -9.06 0.33
N GLU A 75 11.36 -9.96 -0.60
CA GLU A 75 11.64 -9.62 -2.00
C GLU A 75 10.44 -8.95 -2.68
N GLN A 76 9.24 -9.50 -2.51
CA GLN A 76 8.01 -8.89 -3.03
C GLN A 76 7.78 -7.51 -2.45
N ARG A 77 8.00 -7.34 -1.14
CA ARG A 77 7.89 -6.04 -0.47
C ARG A 77 8.91 -5.03 -0.99
N LYS A 78 10.18 -5.44 -1.16
CA LYS A 78 11.25 -4.59 -1.74
C LYS A 78 10.90 -4.18 -3.17
N LYS A 79 10.44 -5.10 -4.01
CA LYS A 79 9.98 -4.81 -5.39
C LYS A 79 8.81 -3.84 -5.40
N ARG A 80 7.86 -3.99 -4.48
CA ARG A 80 6.72 -3.07 -4.35
C ARG A 80 7.19 -1.66 -3.97
N LEU A 81 8.07 -1.54 -2.97
CA LEU A 81 8.64 -0.26 -2.55
C LEU A 81 9.40 0.42 -3.70
N LEU A 82 10.21 -0.35 -4.44
CA LEU A 82 10.92 0.16 -5.61
C LEU A 82 9.96 0.63 -6.72
N ARG A 83 8.84 -0.07 -6.93
CA ARG A 83 7.80 0.32 -7.88
C ARG A 83 7.08 1.59 -7.44
N GLU A 84 6.76 1.70 -6.15
CA GLU A 84 6.14 2.91 -5.57
C GLU A 84 7.10 4.10 -5.72
N TYR A 85 8.36 3.96 -5.34
CA TYR A 85 9.39 4.98 -5.55
C TYR A 85 9.51 5.41 -7.02
N ARG A 86 9.62 4.46 -7.95
CA ARG A 86 9.68 4.77 -9.40
C ARG A 86 8.40 5.44 -9.90
N LYS A 87 7.24 5.12 -9.32
CA LYS A 87 5.96 5.75 -9.67
C LYS A 87 5.91 7.18 -9.14
N ASP A 88 6.37 7.40 -7.92
CA ASP A 88 6.43 8.74 -7.30
C ASP A 88 7.38 9.63 -8.08
N VAL A 89 8.58 9.15 -8.44
CA VAL A 89 9.53 9.89 -9.30
C VAL A 89 8.94 10.24 -10.67
N LYS A 90 8.12 9.36 -11.25
CA LYS A 90 7.44 9.64 -12.53
C LYS A 90 6.28 10.62 -12.42
N ASN A 91 5.63 10.65 -11.26
CA ASN A 91 4.46 11.50 -11.00
C ASN A 91 4.84 12.84 -10.36
N ASP A 92 6.09 12.99 -9.91
CA ASP A 92 6.59 14.24 -9.32
C ASP A 92 6.66 15.32 -10.41
N PRO A 93 5.85 16.38 -10.33
CA PRO A 93 5.82 17.44 -11.34
C PRO A 93 7.16 18.19 -11.43
N THR A 94 8.03 18.08 -10.41
CA THR A 94 9.37 18.68 -10.42
C THR A 94 10.37 17.93 -11.31
N VAL A 95 10.14 16.64 -11.57
CA VAL A 95 11.03 15.79 -12.39
C VAL A 95 10.63 15.81 -13.88
N GLY A 96 9.44 16.34 -14.20
CA GLY A 96 8.87 16.36 -15.54
C GLY A 96 9.29 17.50 -16.48
N SER A 97 10.11 18.47 -16.05
CA SER A 97 10.38 19.67 -16.87
C SER A 97 11.73 19.69 -17.61
N TYR A 98 12.60 18.69 -17.43
CA TYR A 98 13.89 18.67 -18.13
C TYR A 98 14.06 17.37 -18.91
N LYS A 99 13.63 17.38 -20.18
CA LYS A 99 14.24 16.50 -21.17
C LYS A 99 15.60 17.12 -21.50
N ALA A 100 16.67 16.38 -21.27
CA ALA A 100 18.00 16.81 -21.73
C ALA A 100 17.91 17.06 -23.23
N LYS A 101 17.95 18.34 -23.61
CA LYS A 101 18.04 18.77 -25.00
C LYS A 101 19.40 18.28 -25.46
N THR A 102 19.44 17.23 -26.27
CA THR A 102 20.67 16.85 -26.96
C THR A 102 21.08 18.07 -27.77
N PHE A 103 22.31 18.53 -27.53
CA PHE A 103 22.79 19.85 -27.95
C PHE A 103 23.01 19.98 -29.46
N ASP A 104 22.68 18.97 -30.26
CA ASP A 104 22.99 18.98 -31.69
C ASP A 104 21.78 19.36 -32.57
N GLU A 105 22.08 20.37 -33.38
CA GLU A 105 21.48 20.80 -34.66
C GLU A 105 20.33 21.83 -34.59
N ASP A 106 20.77 23.09 -34.62
CA ASP A 106 20.29 24.16 -35.51
C ASP A 106 18.79 24.38 -35.64
N VAL A 107 18.24 25.19 -34.73
CA VAL A 107 17.09 26.06 -35.06
C VAL A 107 17.37 27.45 -34.50
N THR A 108 17.93 28.29 -35.36
CA THR A 108 18.08 29.73 -35.14
C THR A 108 16.73 30.43 -35.12
N ASP A 109 16.64 31.45 -34.27
CA ASP A 109 15.49 32.32 -34.01
C ASP A 109 14.76 32.84 -35.24
N GLY A 110 13.44 32.98 -35.12
CA GLY A 110 12.70 33.95 -35.91
C GLY A 110 11.21 33.73 -36.00
N LEU A 111 10.43 34.12 -34.98
CA LEU A 111 9.25 34.97 -35.21
C LEU A 111 8.66 35.54 -33.91
N GLN A 112 8.38 36.83 -33.96
CA GLN A 112 7.75 37.66 -32.95
C GLN A 112 6.30 37.23 -32.68
N THR A 113 5.89 37.08 -31.42
CA THR A 113 4.54 37.50 -30.98
C THR A 113 4.48 37.63 -29.47
N ALA A 114 4.48 38.88 -28.99
CA ALA A 114 4.09 39.23 -27.63
C ALA A 114 2.61 38.84 -27.42
N GLY A 115 2.39 37.66 -26.86
CA GLY A 115 1.08 37.13 -26.49
C GLY A 115 0.65 37.62 -25.12
N LYS A 116 -0.24 38.62 -25.13
CA LYS A 116 -1.03 39.17 -24.01
C LYS A 116 -1.41 38.12 -22.96
N TYR A 117 -0.92 38.33 -21.73
CA TYR A 117 -1.39 37.62 -20.55
C TYR A 117 -2.91 37.82 -20.36
N VAL A 118 -3.66 36.71 -20.39
CA VAL A 118 -4.99 36.63 -19.80
C VAL A 118 -4.79 36.73 -18.28
N ARG A 119 -5.26 37.83 -17.67
CA ARG A 119 -5.24 37.99 -16.21
C ARG A 119 -6.30 37.08 -15.60
N HIS A 120 -5.89 36.23 -14.64
CA HIS A 120 -6.80 35.39 -13.87
C HIS A 120 -7.67 36.24 -12.93
N PRO A 121 -8.97 35.91 -12.76
CA PRO A 121 -9.92 36.68 -11.94
C PRO A 121 -9.54 36.78 -10.45
N ASP A 122 -8.68 35.89 -9.95
CA ASP A 122 -8.17 35.93 -8.56
C ASP A 122 -7.35 37.19 -8.22
N LEU A 123 -6.93 37.98 -9.21
CA LEU A 123 -6.23 39.25 -8.98
C LEU A 123 -7.18 40.43 -8.68
N LEU A 124 -8.47 40.33 -9.02
CA LEU A 124 -9.47 41.40 -8.76
C LEU A 124 -10.01 41.40 -7.32
N GLU A 125 -9.96 40.26 -6.63
CA GLU A 125 -10.44 40.16 -5.25
C GLU A 125 -9.44 40.68 -4.20
N LYS A 126 -8.15 40.79 -4.55
CA LYS A 126 -7.14 41.32 -3.62
C LYS A 126 -7.27 42.82 -3.37
N GLU A 127 -7.79 43.59 -4.32
CA GLU A 127 -7.92 45.05 -4.17
C GLU A 127 -9.12 45.41 -3.28
N ASN A 128 -10.20 44.63 -3.27
CA ASN A 128 -11.41 44.90 -2.47
C ASN A 128 -11.31 44.45 -1.00
N VAL A 129 -10.36 43.57 -0.64
CA VAL A 129 -10.17 43.09 0.75
C VAL A 129 -9.20 43.99 1.55
N GLU A 130 -8.51 44.92 0.88
CA GLU A 130 -7.60 45.85 1.54
C GLU A 130 -8.32 47.04 2.20
N GLU A 131 -9.56 47.36 1.81
CA GLU A 131 -10.30 48.51 2.37
C GLU A 131 -10.98 48.23 3.73
N THR A 132 -11.21 46.97 4.11
CA THR A 132 -11.95 46.63 5.35
C THR A 132 -11.07 46.26 6.56
N LYS A 133 -9.73 46.39 6.47
CA LYS A 133 -8.78 45.99 7.53
C LYS A 133 -8.14 47.16 8.29
N GLN A 134 -8.76 48.34 8.28
CA GLN A 134 -8.22 49.56 8.91
C GLN A 134 -8.54 49.72 10.42
N ALA A 135 -8.97 48.66 11.13
CA ALA A 135 -9.28 48.74 12.57
C ALA A 135 -8.60 47.62 13.40
N SER A 136 -7.27 47.70 13.56
CA SER A 136 -6.49 47.20 14.73
C SER A 136 -4.98 47.35 14.48
N THR A 137 -4.48 48.58 14.60
CA THR A 137 -3.07 48.94 14.42
C THR A 137 -2.23 48.60 15.66
N VAL A 138 -1.80 47.34 15.78
CA VAL A 138 -0.57 46.99 16.51
C VAL A 138 0.46 46.61 15.45
N THR A 139 1.43 47.48 15.21
CA THR A 139 2.48 47.34 14.20
C THR A 139 3.35 46.11 14.51
N LYS A 140 3.05 44.98 13.86
CA LYS A 140 3.89 43.77 13.94
C LYS A 140 5.21 44.05 13.22
N VAL A 141 6.24 44.44 13.97
CA VAL A 141 7.61 44.51 13.46
C VAL A 141 7.95 43.14 12.86
N LYS A 142 8.24 43.11 11.56
CA LYS A 142 8.55 41.87 10.84
C LYS A 142 9.85 41.33 11.41
N LYS A 143 9.79 40.17 12.07
CA LYS A 143 10.98 39.47 12.57
C LYS A 143 11.94 39.20 11.42
N ASP A 144 13.24 39.30 11.70
CA ASP A 144 14.32 38.96 10.77
C ASP A 144 14.07 37.57 10.13
N PRO A 145 14.11 37.47 8.77
CA PRO A 145 13.97 36.20 8.06
C PRO A 145 14.82 35.05 8.63
N PHE A 146 16.04 35.34 9.10
CA PHE A 146 16.91 34.32 9.68
C PHE A 146 16.35 33.77 11.00
N HIS A 147 15.86 34.64 11.88
CA HIS A 147 15.18 34.22 13.12
C HIS A 147 13.94 33.38 12.83
N LYS A 148 13.15 33.77 11.83
CA LYS A 148 11.97 33.00 11.40
C LYS A 148 12.37 31.60 10.90
N ALA A 149 13.43 31.49 10.12
CA ALA A 149 13.94 30.20 9.62
C ALA A 149 14.42 29.29 10.77
N LYS A 150 15.13 29.86 11.75
CA LYS A 150 15.60 29.13 12.94
C LYS A 150 14.44 28.61 13.80
N GLU A 151 13.41 29.42 14.02
CA GLU A 151 12.19 28.99 14.73
C GLU A 151 11.50 27.82 14.00
N GLN A 152 11.37 27.90 12.67
CA GLN A 152 10.76 26.84 11.86
C GLN A 152 11.57 25.53 11.92
N PHE A 153 12.89 25.61 11.82
CA PHE A 153 13.76 24.44 11.95
C PHE A 153 13.58 23.73 13.30
N ASN A 154 13.54 24.51 14.39
CA ASN A 154 13.33 23.96 15.73
C ASN A 154 11.96 23.31 15.88
N LYS A 155 10.90 23.90 15.31
CA LYS A 155 9.55 23.31 15.28
C LYS A 155 9.54 21.98 14.56
N VAL A 156 10.10 21.91 13.35
CA VAL A 156 10.18 20.67 12.56
C VAL A 156 10.97 19.59 13.31
N LYS A 157 12.08 19.97 13.98
CA LYS A 157 12.87 19.05 14.80
C LYS A 157 12.05 18.47 15.96
N GLN A 158 11.30 19.31 16.68
CA GLN A 158 10.43 18.88 17.78
C GLN A 158 9.27 18.01 17.30
N GLU A 159 8.61 18.36 16.20
CA GLU A 159 7.53 17.55 15.61
C GLU A 159 8.04 16.16 15.19
N LYS A 160 9.24 16.10 14.61
CA LYS A 160 9.87 14.82 14.25
C LYS A 160 10.11 13.95 15.48
N GLN A 161 10.60 14.52 16.58
CA GLN A 161 10.80 13.81 17.84
C GLN A 161 9.47 13.32 18.43
N LYS A 162 8.43 14.17 18.48
CA LYS A 162 7.09 13.79 18.96
C LYS A 162 6.50 12.65 18.14
N LYS A 163 6.62 12.71 16.81
CA LYS A 163 6.14 11.67 15.90
C LYS A 163 6.87 10.34 16.08
N GLN A 164 8.18 10.37 16.40
CA GLN A 164 8.93 9.17 16.73
C GLN A 164 8.44 8.54 18.04
N GLN A 165 8.31 9.36 19.09
CA GLN A 165 7.80 8.91 20.39
C GLN A 165 6.38 8.33 20.30
N GLU A 166 5.48 8.97 19.54
CA GLU A 166 4.12 8.48 19.32
C GLU A 166 4.12 7.12 18.61
N ARG A 167 4.96 6.96 17.57
CA ARG A 167 5.11 5.67 16.88
C ARG A 167 5.64 4.57 17.79
N GLU A 168 6.55 4.89 18.70
CA GLU A 168 7.06 3.95 19.70
C GLU A 168 5.97 3.57 20.71
N ARG A 169 5.20 4.55 21.20
CA ARG A 169 4.05 4.30 22.09
C ARG A 169 3.03 3.36 21.45
N ILE A 170 2.60 3.65 20.22
CA ILE A 170 1.64 2.80 19.48
C ILE A 170 2.18 1.38 19.28
N LYS A 171 3.48 1.23 18.98
CA LYS A 171 4.10 -0.09 18.86
C LYS A 171 4.09 -0.84 20.20
N ASN A 172 4.45 -0.17 21.28
CA ASN A 172 4.50 -0.76 22.62
C ASN A 172 3.10 -1.18 23.08
N GLU A 173 2.09 -0.34 22.92
CA GLU A 173 0.70 -0.68 23.22
C GLU A 173 0.21 -1.90 22.43
N LYS A 174 0.56 -1.97 21.14
CA LYS A 174 0.22 -3.13 20.31
C LYS A 174 0.92 -4.39 20.78
N MET A 175 2.20 -4.30 21.17
CA MET A 175 2.94 -5.44 21.73
C MET A 175 2.34 -5.89 23.06
N GLN A 176 2.05 -4.96 23.97
CA GLN A 176 1.41 -5.25 25.27
C GLN A 176 0.06 -5.95 25.09
N LYS A 177 -0.84 -5.44 24.23
CA LYS A 177 -2.12 -6.10 23.93
C LYS A 177 -1.94 -7.51 23.38
N LEU A 178 -0.91 -7.74 22.57
CA LEU A 178 -0.61 -9.04 21.99
C LEU A 178 -0.07 -10.01 23.05
N GLU A 179 0.78 -9.54 23.96
CA GLU A 179 1.28 -10.31 25.10
C GLU A 179 0.18 -10.69 26.07
N GLU A 180 -0.70 -9.74 26.42
CA GLU A 180 -1.88 -10.01 27.24
C GLU A 180 -2.79 -11.06 26.61
N TYR A 181 -3.05 -10.95 25.31
CA TYR A 181 -3.83 -11.96 24.59
C TYR A 181 -3.18 -13.34 24.66
N LYS A 182 -1.86 -13.43 24.43
CA LYS A 182 -1.11 -14.69 24.55
C LYS A 182 -1.17 -15.26 25.96
N LYS A 183 -1.02 -14.41 26.98
CA LYS A 183 -1.11 -14.79 28.39
C LYS A 183 -2.49 -15.37 28.72
N LYS A 184 -3.57 -14.62 28.40
CA LYS A 184 -4.96 -15.06 28.57
C LYS A 184 -5.23 -16.39 27.86
N LYS A 185 -4.75 -16.54 26.62
CA LYS A 185 -4.88 -17.78 25.84
C LYS A 185 -4.17 -18.96 26.53
N ASN A 186 -2.94 -18.75 27.01
CA ASN A 186 -2.17 -19.79 27.70
C ASN A 186 -2.82 -20.18 29.02
N ASP A 187 -3.25 -19.21 29.83
CA ASP A 187 -3.90 -19.48 31.11
C ASP A 187 -5.23 -20.22 30.91
N ARG A 188 -6.01 -19.84 29.88
CA ARG A 188 -7.22 -20.57 29.49
C ARG A 188 -6.90 -22.00 29.05
N PHE A 189 -5.86 -22.20 28.25
CA PHE A 189 -5.42 -23.53 27.84
C PHE A 189 -5.03 -24.38 29.05
N LYS A 190 -4.20 -23.84 29.97
CA LYS A 190 -3.82 -24.51 31.22
C LYS A 190 -5.03 -24.90 32.07
N LYS A 191 -6.05 -24.06 32.17
CA LYS A 191 -7.30 -24.41 32.87
C LYS A 191 -8.03 -25.57 32.19
N LEU A 192 -8.16 -25.54 30.86
CA LEU A 192 -8.93 -26.53 30.09
C LEU A 192 -8.22 -27.88 29.89
N SER A 193 -6.88 -27.88 29.89
CA SER A 193 -6.04 -29.05 29.63
C SER A 193 -5.79 -29.91 30.87
N LYS A 194 -6.10 -29.39 32.07
CA LYS A 194 -5.95 -30.15 33.33
C LYS A 194 -6.84 -31.39 33.33
N LYS A 195 -6.27 -32.50 33.76
CA LYS A 195 -6.93 -33.81 33.88
C LYS A 195 -6.73 -34.38 35.29
N THR A 196 -7.68 -35.20 35.74
CA THR A 196 -7.60 -35.96 37.00
C THR A 196 -6.65 -37.16 36.82
N LYS A 197 -6.31 -37.84 37.91
CA LYS A 197 -5.48 -39.07 37.88
C LYS A 197 -6.05 -40.15 36.95
N LYS A 198 -7.38 -40.20 36.78
CA LYS A 198 -8.08 -41.12 35.87
C LYS A 198 -8.17 -40.60 34.42
N GLY A 199 -7.48 -39.51 34.08
CA GLY A 199 -7.45 -38.92 32.73
C GLY A 199 -8.68 -38.11 32.33
N GLN A 200 -9.70 -38.03 33.20
CA GLN A 200 -10.89 -37.20 32.96
C GLN A 200 -10.54 -35.72 33.09
N PRO A 201 -11.20 -34.84 32.33
CA PRO A 201 -10.97 -33.40 32.47
C PRO A 201 -11.40 -32.89 33.85
N VAL A 202 -10.62 -31.98 34.42
CA VAL A 202 -10.99 -31.30 35.67
C VAL A 202 -12.14 -30.32 35.38
N MET A 203 -13.29 -30.52 36.03
CA MET A 203 -14.51 -29.76 35.74
C MET A 203 -14.54 -28.35 36.31
N THR A 204 -13.87 -28.08 37.43
CA THR A 204 -13.91 -26.78 38.13
C THR A 204 -13.58 -25.59 37.21
N GLY A 205 -12.41 -25.62 36.56
CA GLY A 205 -12.00 -24.54 35.64
C GLY A 205 -12.82 -24.46 34.35
N ARG A 206 -13.49 -25.54 33.94
CA ARG A 206 -14.41 -25.53 32.78
C ARG A 206 -15.73 -24.87 33.13
N LEU A 207 -16.25 -25.14 34.32
CA LEU A 207 -17.47 -24.54 34.84
C LEU A 207 -17.30 -23.04 35.08
N GLU A 208 -16.15 -22.59 35.61
CA GLU A 208 -15.81 -21.16 35.71
C GLU A 208 -15.91 -20.44 34.36
N LEU A 209 -15.29 -21.00 33.31
CA LEU A 209 -15.32 -20.42 31.96
C LEU A 209 -16.72 -20.45 31.32
N LEU A 210 -17.56 -21.42 31.71
CA LEU A 210 -18.94 -21.49 31.26
C LEU A 210 -19.77 -20.40 31.94
N LEU A 211 -19.61 -20.23 33.26
CA LEU A 211 -20.27 -19.18 34.03
C LEU A 211 -19.91 -17.78 33.51
N GLU A 212 -18.62 -17.53 33.25
CA GLU A 212 -18.14 -16.27 32.68
C GLU A 212 -18.81 -15.97 31.32
N LYS A 213 -18.96 -16.98 30.45
CA LYS A 213 -19.66 -16.82 29.17
C LYS A 213 -21.14 -16.48 29.34
N ILE A 214 -21.82 -17.12 30.29
CA ILE A 214 -23.23 -16.88 30.57
C ILE A 214 -23.42 -15.46 31.11
N GLN A 215 -22.54 -15.02 32.01
CA GLN A 215 -22.57 -13.67 32.57
C GLN A 215 -22.28 -12.59 31.52
N ASN A 216 -21.30 -12.81 30.63
CA ASN A 216 -20.97 -11.87 29.55
C ASN A 216 -21.98 -11.86 28.39
N SER A 217 -22.87 -12.86 28.31
CA SER A 217 -23.93 -12.94 27.30
C SER A 217 -25.23 -12.28 27.74
N LYS A 218 -25.35 -11.92 29.03
CA LYS A 218 -26.43 -11.08 29.56
C LYS A 218 -26.06 -9.62 29.35
#